data_AF-A0A1G5KE41-F1
#
_entry.id   AF-A0A1G5KE41-F1
#
_cell.length_a   1.000
_cell.length_b   1.000
_cell.length_c   1.000
_cell.angle_alpha   90.00
_cell.angle_beta   90.00
_cell.angle_gamma   90.00
#
_symmetry.space_group_name_H-M   'P 1'
#
loop_
_entity.id
_entity.type
_entity.pdbx_description
1 polymer ?
#
loop_
_entity_poly.entity_id
_entity_poly.type
_entity_poly.pdbx_seq_one_letter_code
_entity_poly.pdbx_strand_id
1 'polypeptide(L)'
;MSNTNRSGRGKNRRNSAAPQGKGNASASRQPSQSMQSTRPSTSHSGKEVRPRSASISGVRSKGRTRESAPIEGLPVSKNEETVIEIIGMNHDGEGVGRADGYTLFVQGALPGETVRVRVMKTKKQYGYAKLLEIVKASPDRVSAPCPIYDQCGGCQIQHMSYAGQLAWKRQLVIDNLQRIGKLNVMVEDETQANHSEQSPFDEQIEEQTVQTNESNRIRLRLEGVMSEEDTEHAIRVLPTMGMDEPWRYRNKAQVPIGVTEGGLVGGFYAKGSHRIIDMETCLIQHEHNDEVVAKVKEIGSHLGISAYNEETGRGLLRHVVVKKAFRTGEMMLVLVTNGRDIQHKDEWIGSIREAIPQVASICQNVNKKQTNVIFGDETRVLWGRDVIYDFIGDVQFAISPRSFYQVNPVQTEVLYGKTVEYAGLSGKETVIDAYCGIGTISLFLAQHADQVYGVEIVPEAIEDARSNAMLNEMKNVKFEVGASEDVIPRWKEQGIEADVIVVDPPRKGCDPRLLDTILEMKPERVVYVSCNPSTLARDLRVLEDGGYHTVEVTPVDMFPHTVHVESVAMLVRIKE
;
A
#
# COMPACT_ATOMS: atom_id res chain seq x y z
N MET A 1 3.22 -50.03 44.22
CA MET A 1 2.79 -51.25 44.93
C MET A 1 1.60 -51.85 44.19
N SER A 2 1.50 -53.19 44.12
CA SER A 2 0.28 -54.02 43.99
C SER A 2 -0.84 -53.59 42.99
N ASN A 3 -1.07 -54.29 41.87
CA ASN A 3 -1.69 -55.63 41.70
C ASN A 3 -3.24 -55.60 41.69
N THR A 4 -4.00 -56.34 40.85
CA THR A 4 -3.65 -57.41 39.88
C THR A 4 -4.82 -57.79 38.94
N ASN A 5 -4.49 -58.37 37.76
CA ASN A 5 -5.26 -59.42 37.03
C ASN A 5 -6.64 -59.06 36.43
N ARG A 6 -7.22 -59.70 35.40
CA ARG A 6 -6.96 -60.87 34.48
C ARG A 6 -7.93 -60.69 33.28
N SER A 7 -7.93 -61.36 32.11
CA SER A 7 -7.09 -62.31 31.32
C SER A 7 -7.70 -62.36 29.89
N GLY A 8 -7.15 -62.98 28.83
CA GLY A 8 -6.06 -63.96 28.69
C GLY A 8 -5.57 -64.10 27.23
N ARG A 9 -5.65 -65.29 26.60
CA ARG A 9 -5.11 -65.59 25.25
C ARG A 9 -5.79 -66.77 24.52
N GLY A 10 -5.79 -66.74 23.18
CA GLY A 10 -5.87 -67.93 22.29
C GLY A 10 -6.73 -67.73 21.02
N LYS A 11 -6.45 -68.33 19.84
CA LYS A 11 -5.36 -69.22 19.35
C LYS A 11 -5.33 -69.22 17.79
N ASN A 12 -4.14 -69.40 17.17
CA ASN A 12 -3.91 -70.11 15.87
C ASN A 12 -4.52 -69.53 14.55
N ARG A 13 -4.07 -69.84 13.30
CA ARG A 13 -2.87 -70.50 12.71
C ARG A 13 -2.83 -70.27 11.16
N ARG A 14 -1.68 -70.62 10.51
CA ARG A 14 -1.46 -70.85 9.04
C ARG A 14 -1.43 -69.60 8.12
N ASN A 15 -0.67 -69.53 7.01
CA ASN A 15 0.48 -70.33 6.52
C ASN A 15 1.31 -69.59 5.42
N SER A 16 2.60 -69.97 5.27
CA SER A 16 3.48 -70.08 4.06
C SER A 16 2.96 -69.66 2.65
N ALA A 17 3.78 -69.19 1.68
CA ALA A 17 5.23 -68.93 1.57
C ALA A 17 5.61 -68.09 0.30
N ALA A 18 6.92 -67.84 0.06
CA ALA A 18 7.54 -67.21 -1.13
C ALA A 18 7.80 -68.24 -2.29
N PRO A 19 8.52 -68.00 -3.43
CA PRO A 19 9.53 -66.95 -3.75
C PRO A 19 9.66 -66.40 -5.23
N GLN A 20 10.58 -65.43 -5.41
CA GLN A 20 11.46 -65.11 -6.58
C GLN A 20 11.00 -65.21 -8.07
N GLY A 21 11.33 -64.21 -8.91
CA GLY A 21 11.40 -64.41 -10.38
C GLY A 21 11.63 -63.21 -11.35
N LYS A 22 12.90 -62.91 -11.67
CA LYS A 22 13.48 -62.25 -12.88
C LYS A 22 12.59 -61.62 -14.00
N GLY A 23 12.87 -60.35 -14.34
CA GLY A 23 13.57 -59.98 -15.61
C GLY A 23 12.79 -59.49 -16.86
N ASN A 24 13.33 -58.42 -17.49
CA ASN A 24 13.07 -57.90 -18.85
C ASN A 24 11.64 -57.37 -19.20
N ALA A 25 11.41 -56.61 -20.29
CA ALA A 25 12.16 -55.53 -20.97
C ALA A 25 11.27 -54.90 -22.09
N SER A 26 11.53 -53.64 -22.48
CA SER A 26 10.89 -52.90 -23.59
C SER A 26 9.38 -52.56 -23.41
N ALA A 27 8.76 -51.62 -24.15
CA ALA A 27 9.22 -50.91 -25.35
C ALA A 27 8.73 -49.44 -25.47
N SER A 28 9.52 -48.64 -26.20
CA SER A 28 9.15 -47.52 -27.09
C SER A 28 8.02 -46.53 -26.72
N ARG A 29 8.40 -45.25 -26.58
CA ARG A 29 7.78 -44.12 -27.31
C ARG A 29 8.87 -43.12 -27.72
N GLN A 30 8.94 -42.79 -29.01
CA GLN A 30 9.84 -41.76 -29.56
C GLN A 30 9.13 -40.38 -29.62
N PRO A 31 9.87 -39.26 -29.57
CA PRO A 31 9.32 -37.92 -29.79
C PRO A 31 9.10 -37.64 -31.29
N SER A 32 8.01 -36.95 -31.62
CA SER A 32 7.71 -36.50 -32.99
C SER A 32 8.46 -35.20 -33.33
N GLN A 33 9.20 -35.20 -34.44
CA GLN A 33 9.75 -33.99 -35.08
C GLN A 33 8.84 -33.48 -36.20
N SER A 34 9.17 -32.26 -36.68
CA SER A 34 8.69 -31.53 -37.88
C SER A 34 7.83 -30.28 -37.55
N MET A 35 7.90 -29.18 -38.31
CA MET A 35 8.71 -28.86 -39.50
C MET A 35 9.55 -27.58 -39.32
N GLN A 36 10.63 -27.47 -40.10
CA GLN A 36 11.27 -26.19 -40.41
C GLN A 36 10.61 -25.57 -41.64
N SER A 37 10.46 -24.24 -41.69
CA SER A 37 10.23 -23.48 -42.92
C SER A 37 11.38 -22.49 -43.12
N THR A 38 11.70 -22.14 -44.37
CA THR A 38 12.92 -21.37 -44.67
C THR A 38 12.76 -20.39 -45.84
N ARG A 39 13.58 -19.32 -45.80
CA ARG A 39 13.97 -18.43 -46.92
C ARG A 39 12.88 -17.48 -47.47
N PRO A 40 13.26 -16.43 -48.23
CA PRO A 40 14.62 -16.06 -48.65
C PRO A 40 15.14 -14.70 -48.15
N SER A 41 16.45 -14.61 -47.96
CA SER A 41 17.19 -13.35 -48.04
C SER A 41 17.72 -13.15 -49.46
N THR A 42 17.57 -11.96 -50.03
CA THR A 42 18.23 -11.57 -51.29
C THR A 42 19.63 -11.03 -51.01
N SER A 43 20.58 -11.36 -51.88
CA SER A 43 21.96 -10.90 -51.82
C SER A 43 22.19 -9.66 -52.68
N HIS A 44 23.22 -8.88 -52.36
CA HIS A 44 23.99 -8.16 -53.38
C HIS A 44 25.48 -8.06 -53.00
N SER A 45 26.30 -8.01 -54.05
CA SER A 45 27.77 -8.06 -54.07
C SER A 45 28.50 -7.20 -53.03
N GLY A 46 29.55 -7.77 -52.41
CA GLY A 46 30.60 -6.99 -51.74
C GLY A 46 31.74 -6.58 -52.69
N LYS A 47 32.59 -5.65 -52.24
CA LYS A 47 33.90 -5.36 -52.86
C LYS A 47 34.99 -5.12 -51.80
N GLU A 48 36.09 -5.84 -52.00
CA GLU A 48 37.51 -5.59 -51.68
C GLU A 48 37.93 -4.71 -50.49
N VAL A 49 38.85 -5.25 -49.68
CA VAL A 49 39.58 -4.57 -48.62
C VAL A 49 41.01 -4.25 -49.06
N ARG A 50 41.45 -2.99 -48.91
CA ARG A 50 42.86 -2.64 -48.61
C ARG A 50 42.94 -1.43 -47.66
N PRO A 51 43.96 -1.36 -46.77
CA PRO A 51 43.95 -0.43 -45.64
C PRO A 51 44.64 0.92 -45.92
N ARG A 52 44.29 1.94 -45.13
CA ARG A 52 45.16 3.08 -44.84
C ARG A 52 45.11 3.46 -43.36
N SER A 53 46.27 3.80 -42.83
CA SER A 53 46.53 4.23 -41.46
C SER A 53 46.29 5.73 -41.26
N ALA A 54 45.66 6.12 -40.15
CA ALA A 54 45.91 7.40 -39.50
C ALA A 54 45.51 7.34 -38.01
N SER A 55 46.45 7.68 -37.13
CA SER A 55 46.19 7.88 -35.69
C SER A 55 45.82 9.34 -35.42
N ILE A 56 44.72 9.59 -34.70
CA ILE A 56 44.46 10.86 -34.00
C ILE A 56 43.94 10.53 -32.60
N SER A 57 44.47 11.21 -31.59
CA SER A 57 44.06 11.10 -30.19
C SER A 57 42.79 11.90 -29.92
N GLY A 58 41.78 11.25 -29.32
CA GLY A 58 40.50 11.86 -28.96
C GLY A 58 40.21 11.72 -27.47
N VAL A 59 40.49 12.75 -26.68
CA VAL A 59 40.17 12.77 -25.24
C VAL A 59 38.66 12.77 -25.05
N ARG A 60 38.12 11.74 -24.38
CA ARG A 60 36.71 11.71 -23.98
C ARG A 60 36.45 12.74 -22.88
N SER A 61 35.86 13.88 -23.25
CA SER A 61 35.36 14.87 -22.29
C SER A 61 34.19 14.30 -21.48
N LYS A 62 34.12 14.65 -20.19
CA LYS A 62 32.99 14.27 -19.33
C LYS A 62 31.71 14.92 -19.85
N GLY A 63 30.63 14.15 -19.91
CA GLY A 63 29.32 14.67 -20.32
C GLY A 63 28.82 15.74 -19.34
N ARG A 64 28.77 17.00 -19.80
CA ARG A 64 28.02 18.05 -19.10
C ARG A 64 26.53 17.70 -19.15
N THR A 65 25.88 17.65 -18.00
CA THR A 65 24.42 17.76 -17.92
C THR A 65 24.01 19.07 -18.60
N ARG A 66 23.13 18.98 -19.61
CA ARG A 66 22.50 20.18 -20.18
C ARG A 66 21.54 20.75 -19.14
N GLU A 67 21.85 21.91 -18.59
CA GLU A 67 20.82 22.73 -17.98
C GLU A 67 19.79 23.11 -19.05
N SER A 68 18.51 23.02 -18.70
CA SER A 68 17.43 23.58 -19.51
C SER A 68 17.55 25.10 -19.52
N ALA A 69 17.53 25.71 -20.70
CA ALA A 69 17.49 27.16 -20.83
C ALA A 69 16.27 27.75 -20.08
N PRO A 70 16.35 29.00 -19.57
CA PRO A 70 15.20 29.68 -18.99
C PRO A 70 14.05 29.77 -20.00
N ILE A 71 12.82 29.65 -19.51
CA ILE A 71 11.62 29.96 -20.27
C ILE A 71 11.36 31.46 -20.08
N GLU A 72 11.57 32.25 -21.12
CA GLU A 72 11.30 33.69 -21.11
C GLU A 72 9.79 33.96 -20.98
N GLY A 73 9.42 35.09 -20.35
CA GLY A 73 8.01 35.50 -20.18
C GLY A 73 7.24 34.76 -19.07
N LEU A 74 7.91 34.00 -18.20
CA LEU A 74 7.30 33.52 -16.96
C LEU A 74 7.30 34.62 -15.87
N PRO A 75 6.30 34.68 -14.97
CA PRO A 75 6.28 35.67 -13.89
C PRO A 75 7.37 35.53 -12.83
N VAL A 76 8.09 34.39 -12.79
CA VAL A 76 9.21 34.16 -11.86
C VAL A 76 10.39 33.46 -12.55
N SER A 77 11.60 33.81 -12.14
CA SER A 77 12.88 33.34 -12.69
C SER A 77 13.54 32.27 -11.82
N LYS A 78 14.46 31.48 -12.40
CA LYS A 78 15.28 30.54 -11.62
C LYS A 78 16.22 31.30 -10.67
N ASN A 79 16.30 30.82 -9.42
CA ASN A 79 16.98 31.42 -8.27
C ASN A 79 16.37 32.71 -7.71
N GLU A 80 15.24 33.17 -8.24
CA GLU A 80 14.51 34.31 -7.70
C GLU A 80 13.97 34.01 -6.30
N GLU A 81 13.98 35.01 -5.41
CA GLU A 81 13.34 34.95 -4.10
C GLU A 81 12.07 35.78 -4.10
N THR A 82 10.96 35.17 -3.65
CA THR A 82 9.65 35.80 -3.59
C THR A 82 8.89 35.34 -2.34
N VAL A 83 7.87 36.10 -1.94
CA VAL A 83 6.99 35.78 -0.82
C VAL A 83 5.62 35.42 -1.38
N ILE A 84 5.12 34.23 -1.05
CA ILE A 84 3.84 33.72 -1.54
C ILE A 84 2.98 33.19 -0.40
N GLU A 85 1.67 33.24 -0.60
CA GLU A 85 0.70 32.53 0.22
C GLU A 85 0.50 31.11 -0.30
N ILE A 86 0.37 30.15 0.62
CA ILE A 86 0.10 28.74 0.31
C ILE A 86 -1.40 28.48 0.47
N ILE A 87 -2.06 28.27 -0.66
CA ILE A 87 -3.53 28.14 -0.80
C ILE A 87 -4.02 26.70 -0.72
N GLY A 88 -3.13 25.73 -0.50
CA GLY A 88 -3.44 24.30 -0.46
C GLY A 88 -2.18 23.43 -0.55
N MET A 89 -2.35 22.13 -0.80
CA MET A 89 -1.26 21.16 -0.98
C MET A 89 -1.58 20.21 -2.15
N ASN A 90 -0.55 19.67 -2.80
CA ASN A 90 -0.69 18.62 -3.82
C ASN A 90 -0.66 17.21 -3.21
N HIS A 91 -0.88 16.17 -4.03
CA HIS A 91 -0.91 14.77 -3.58
C HIS A 91 0.46 14.24 -3.09
N ASP A 92 1.56 14.90 -3.44
CA ASP A 92 2.92 14.60 -2.95
C ASP A 92 3.23 15.28 -1.60
N GLY A 93 2.31 16.11 -1.09
CA GLY A 93 2.47 16.85 0.17
C GLY A 93 3.31 18.13 0.03
N GLU A 94 3.46 18.67 -1.18
CA GLU A 94 4.05 19.99 -1.41
C GLU A 94 2.97 21.07 -1.28
N GLY A 95 3.28 22.15 -0.55
CA GLY A 95 2.44 23.34 -0.48
C GLY A 95 2.28 23.98 -1.86
N VAL A 96 1.06 24.37 -2.21
CA VAL A 96 0.69 25.00 -3.48
C VAL A 96 0.50 26.49 -3.24
N GLY A 97 1.42 27.32 -3.74
CA GLY A 97 1.28 28.78 -3.76
C GLY A 97 1.22 29.34 -5.18
N ARG A 98 0.98 30.64 -5.30
CA ARG A 98 1.02 31.36 -6.58
C ARG A 98 1.82 32.65 -6.47
N ALA A 99 2.69 32.89 -7.45
CA ALA A 99 3.30 34.19 -7.72
C ALA A 99 2.72 34.70 -9.04
N ASP A 100 1.99 35.83 -9.02
CA ASP A 100 1.32 36.42 -10.18
C ASP A 100 0.56 35.40 -11.06
N GLY A 101 -0.21 34.54 -10.39
CA GLY A 101 -0.99 33.46 -10.99
C GLY A 101 -0.22 32.17 -11.32
N TYR A 102 1.11 32.23 -11.49
CA TYR A 102 1.98 31.09 -11.77
C TYR A 102 2.15 30.20 -10.53
N THR A 103 1.84 28.91 -10.68
CA THR A 103 1.84 27.95 -9.57
C THR A 103 3.26 27.58 -9.14
N LEU A 104 3.54 27.62 -7.85
CA LEU A 104 4.78 27.13 -7.25
C LEU A 104 4.47 26.02 -6.24
N PHE A 105 5.14 24.89 -6.41
CA PHE A 105 5.16 23.80 -5.42
C PHE A 105 6.30 24.01 -4.42
N VAL A 106 6.01 23.89 -3.13
CA VAL A 106 6.91 24.22 -2.02
C VAL A 106 6.90 23.08 -1.00
N GLN A 107 7.92 22.23 -1.02
CA GLN A 107 8.05 21.14 -0.06
C GLN A 107 8.22 21.70 1.37
N GLY A 108 7.40 21.21 2.30
CA GLY A 108 7.46 21.56 3.73
C GLY A 108 6.67 22.81 4.14
N ALA A 109 5.93 23.43 3.22
CA ALA A 109 5.01 24.54 3.49
C ALA A 109 3.55 24.06 3.53
N LEU A 110 2.74 24.66 4.42
CA LEU A 110 1.37 24.24 4.73
C LEU A 110 0.30 25.24 4.26
N PRO A 111 -0.98 24.86 4.12
CA PRO A 111 -2.07 25.78 3.81
C PRO A 111 -2.21 26.88 4.86
N GLY A 112 -2.55 28.10 4.41
CA GLY A 112 -2.72 29.29 5.25
C GLY A 112 -1.41 30.00 5.63
N GLU A 113 -0.26 29.48 5.19
CA GLU A 113 1.06 30.07 5.41
C GLU A 113 1.41 31.17 4.42
N THR A 114 2.16 32.15 4.92
CA THR A 114 2.93 33.08 4.08
C THR A 114 4.40 32.69 4.19
N VAL A 115 5.04 32.38 3.07
CA VAL A 115 6.40 31.83 3.04
C VAL A 115 7.30 32.60 2.07
N ARG A 116 8.56 32.79 2.46
CA ARG A 116 9.63 33.24 1.56
C ARG A 116 10.29 32.03 0.94
N VAL A 117 10.34 31.99 -0.39
CA VAL A 117 10.79 30.84 -1.17
C VAL A 117 11.79 31.25 -2.24
N ARG A 118 12.70 30.32 -2.61
CA ARG A 118 13.60 30.49 -3.75
C ARG A 118 13.22 29.55 -4.89
N VAL A 119 12.92 30.07 -6.07
CA VAL A 119 12.49 29.28 -7.23
C VAL A 119 13.66 28.43 -7.74
N MET A 120 13.56 27.10 -7.58
CA MET A 120 14.64 26.16 -7.93
C MET A 120 14.56 25.71 -9.40
N LYS A 121 13.34 25.58 -9.93
CA LYS A 121 13.08 25.06 -11.28
C LYS A 121 11.73 25.54 -11.80
N THR A 122 11.70 26.11 -12.99
CA THR A 122 10.46 26.45 -13.71
C THR A 122 10.11 25.40 -14.78
N LYS A 123 8.83 25.26 -15.08
CA LYS A 123 8.27 24.60 -16.28
C LYS A 123 7.22 25.55 -16.90
N LYS A 124 6.60 25.17 -18.02
CA LYS A 124 5.67 26.04 -18.78
C LYS A 124 4.47 26.59 -17.98
N GLN A 125 3.97 25.84 -16.99
CA GLN A 125 2.74 26.19 -16.24
C GLN A 125 2.92 26.23 -14.72
N TYR A 126 4.03 25.72 -14.20
CA TYR A 126 4.32 25.65 -12.77
C TYR A 126 5.82 25.49 -12.51
N GLY A 127 6.27 25.89 -11.32
CA GLY A 127 7.63 25.70 -10.84
C GLY A 127 7.70 24.95 -9.51
N TYR A 128 8.92 24.66 -9.07
CA TYR A 128 9.24 24.19 -7.74
C TYR A 128 10.12 25.22 -7.06
N ALA A 129 9.81 25.57 -5.82
CA ALA A 129 10.59 26.49 -5.01
C ALA A 129 10.98 25.85 -3.67
N LYS A 130 12.17 26.19 -3.19
CA LYS A 130 12.66 25.78 -1.88
C LYS A 130 12.14 26.78 -0.84
N LEU A 131 11.50 26.27 0.22
CA LEU A 131 11.20 27.04 1.43
C LEU A 131 12.50 27.60 2.04
N LEU A 132 12.56 28.92 2.23
CA LEU A 132 13.65 29.58 2.95
C LEU A 132 13.24 29.95 4.37
N GLU A 133 12.03 30.45 4.54
CA GLU A 133 11.52 31.03 5.79
C GLU A 133 9.99 31.01 5.79
N ILE A 134 9.40 30.78 6.96
CA ILE A 134 7.96 30.88 7.20
C ILE A 134 7.71 32.25 7.83
N VAL A 135 7.07 33.15 7.07
CA VAL A 135 6.80 34.54 7.48
C VAL A 135 5.54 34.59 8.35
N LYS A 136 4.55 33.73 8.05
CA LYS A 136 3.36 33.46 8.85
C LYS A 136 3.13 31.95 8.84
N ALA A 137 3.16 31.32 10.00
CA ALA A 137 2.91 29.89 10.16
C ALA A 137 1.42 29.56 10.13
N SER A 138 1.09 28.32 9.75
CA SER A 138 -0.26 27.76 9.83
C SER A 138 -0.58 27.42 11.29
N PRO A 139 -1.85 27.54 11.76
CA PRO A 139 -2.24 27.03 13.07
C PRO A 139 -1.95 25.52 13.22
N ASP A 140 -1.94 24.77 12.11
CA ASP A 140 -1.59 23.35 12.08
C ASP A 140 -0.09 23.07 12.07
N ARG A 141 0.80 24.07 12.08
CA ARG A 141 2.24 23.79 12.06
C ARG A 141 2.71 23.26 13.42
N VAL A 142 3.31 22.07 13.40
CA VAL A 142 4.03 21.48 14.53
C VAL A 142 5.50 21.22 14.16
N SER A 143 6.35 21.02 15.17
CA SER A 143 7.71 20.51 14.95
C SER A 143 7.65 19.00 14.68
N ALA A 144 8.31 18.53 13.62
CA ALA A 144 8.35 17.10 13.30
C ALA A 144 9.21 16.35 14.34
N PRO A 145 8.67 15.35 15.07
CA PRO A 145 9.39 14.73 16.18
C PRO A 145 10.43 13.70 15.76
N CYS A 146 10.43 13.23 14.50
CA CYS A 146 11.42 12.25 14.02
C CYS A 146 12.74 12.94 13.65
N PRO A 147 13.89 12.59 14.26
CA PRO A 147 15.16 13.30 14.05
C PRO A 147 15.73 13.16 12.62
N ILE A 148 15.24 12.20 11.83
CA ILE A 148 15.63 12.00 10.43
C ILE A 148 14.58 12.49 9.42
N TYR A 149 13.52 13.18 9.87
CA TYR A 149 12.34 13.55 9.06
C TYR A 149 12.67 14.25 7.73
N ASP A 150 13.56 15.25 7.75
CA ASP A 150 13.89 16.01 6.53
C ASP A 150 14.59 15.16 5.47
N GLN A 151 15.35 14.15 5.90
CA GLN A 151 16.15 13.29 5.04
C GLN A 151 15.38 12.05 4.55
N CYS A 152 14.58 11.45 5.44
CA CYS A 152 13.90 10.17 5.27
C CYS A 152 12.76 10.21 4.24
N GLY A 153 12.75 9.28 3.28
CA GLY A 153 11.66 9.17 2.29
C GLY A 153 10.31 8.69 2.84
N GLY A 154 10.26 8.15 4.06
CA GLY A 154 9.09 7.42 4.60
C GLY A 154 7.94 8.27 5.15
N CYS A 155 8.20 9.52 5.54
CA CYS A 155 7.18 10.46 6.05
C CYS A 155 7.21 11.77 5.25
N GLN A 156 6.07 12.44 5.11
CA GLN A 156 5.94 13.65 4.30
C GLN A 156 5.22 14.81 5.01
N ILE A 157 4.46 14.56 6.09
CA ILE A 157 3.61 15.57 6.74
C ILE A 157 3.71 15.59 8.28
N GLN A 158 4.82 15.14 8.89
CA GLN A 158 5.03 15.23 10.36
C GLN A 158 5.09 16.68 10.91
N HIS A 159 5.21 17.66 10.04
CA HIS A 159 5.22 19.09 10.40
C HIS A 159 3.81 19.71 10.47
N MET A 160 2.78 18.89 10.26
CA MET A 160 1.36 19.24 10.34
C MET A 160 0.72 18.53 11.55
N SER A 161 -0.14 19.22 12.28
CA SER A 161 -0.92 18.69 13.41
C SER A 161 -1.70 17.45 12.98
N TYR A 162 -2.03 16.54 13.90
CA TYR A 162 -2.74 15.33 13.49
C TYR A 162 -4.17 15.62 13.01
N ALA A 163 -4.88 16.54 13.67
CA ALA A 163 -6.17 17.05 13.19
C ALA A 163 -6.07 17.67 11.79
N GLY A 164 -5.05 18.49 11.54
CA GLY A 164 -4.76 19.07 10.22
C GLY A 164 -4.48 18.01 9.15
N GLN A 165 -3.80 16.91 9.50
CA GLN A 165 -3.59 15.77 8.58
C GLN A 165 -4.92 15.09 8.22
N LEU A 166 -5.83 14.91 9.18
CA LEU A 166 -7.15 14.32 8.94
C LEU A 166 -8.05 15.24 8.09
N ALA A 167 -8.08 16.54 8.40
CA ALA A 167 -8.81 17.55 7.64
C ALA A 167 -8.27 17.67 6.20
N TRP A 168 -6.95 17.71 6.02
CA TRP A 168 -6.32 17.74 4.70
C TRP A 168 -6.60 16.47 3.89
N LYS A 169 -6.60 15.29 4.53
CA LYS A 169 -6.96 14.02 3.86
C LYS A 169 -8.43 13.99 3.43
N ARG A 170 -9.35 14.55 4.24
CA ARG A 170 -10.77 14.76 3.88
C ARG A 170 -10.88 15.65 2.65
N GLN A 171 -10.22 16.81 2.68
CA GLN A 171 -10.24 17.76 1.56
C GLN A 171 -9.60 17.19 0.30
N LEU A 172 -8.56 16.35 0.40
CA LEU A 172 -7.96 15.66 -0.74
C LEU A 172 -8.96 14.72 -1.44
N VAL A 173 -9.84 14.04 -0.68
CA VAL A 173 -10.91 13.21 -1.27
C VAL A 173 -11.95 14.10 -1.95
N ILE A 174 -12.47 15.13 -1.27
CA ILE A 174 -13.44 16.11 -1.82
C ILE A 174 -12.92 16.72 -3.14
N ASP A 175 -11.67 17.20 -3.14
CA ASP A 175 -11.00 17.79 -4.29
C ASP A 175 -10.95 16.83 -5.50
N ASN A 176 -10.79 15.53 -5.28
CA ASN A 176 -10.73 14.54 -6.37
C ASN A 176 -12.14 14.20 -6.89
N LEU A 177 -13.12 13.98 -6.02
CA LEU A 177 -14.52 13.71 -6.41
C LEU A 177 -15.07 14.85 -7.28
N GLN A 178 -14.90 16.10 -6.84
CA GLN A 178 -15.34 17.28 -7.59
C GLN A 178 -14.54 17.51 -8.87
N ARG A 179 -13.20 17.46 -8.83
CA ARG A 179 -12.36 17.89 -9.98
C ARG A 179 -12.14 16.80 -11.03
N ILE A 180 -12.06 15.53 -10.63
CA ILE A 180 -11.84 14.40 -11.54
C ILE A 180 -13.17 13.72 -11.86
N GLY A 181 -13.91 13.30 -10.83
CA GLY A 181 -15.19 12.60 -11.01
C GLY A 181 -16.32 13.49 -11.54
N LYS A 182 -16.24 14.81 -11.34
CA LYS A 182 -17.34 15.77 -11.63
C LYS A 182 -18.61 15.45 -10.80
N LEU A 183 -18.41 14.90 -9.62
CA LEU A 183 -19.47 14.49 -8.71
C LEU A 183 -19.85 15.66 -7.81
N ASN A 184 -21.14 15.77 -7.47
CA ASN A 184 -21.62 16.72 -6.49
C ASN A 184 -21.28 16.24 -5.07
N VAL A 185 -20.85 17.12 -4.18
CA VAL A 185 -20.34 16.76 -2.85
C VAL A 185 -20.85 17.74 -1.80
N MET A 186 -21.53 17.24 -0.77
CA MET A 186 -21.89 18.04 0.40
C MET A 186 -20.65 18.29 1.27
N VAL A 187 -20.39 19.56 1.54
CA VAL A 187 -19.39 20.01 2.51
C VAL A 187 -20.13 20.43 3.78
N GLU A 188 -20.32 19.46 4.69
CA GLU A 188 -20.82 19.72 6.04
C GLU A 188 -19.74 20.48 6.83
N ASP A 189 -19.95 21.79 7.03
CA ASP A 189 -19.11 22.66 7.87
C ASP A 189 -19.15 22.16 9.33
N GLU A 190 -17.98 21.82 9.88
CA GLU A 190 -17.81 21.19 11.21
C GLU A 190 -18.26 22.10 12.38
N THR A 191 -18.64 23.35 12.10
CA THR A 191 -19.11 24.34 13.09
C THR A 191 -20.47 24.03 13.72
N GLN A 192 -21.28 23.13 13.15
CA GLN A 192 -22.61 22.81 13.69
C GLN A 192 -22.62 21.63 14.69
N ALA A 193 -21.55 20.84 14.80
CA ALA A 193 -21.53 19.63 15.60
C ALA A 193 -21.58 19.86 17.13
N ASN A 194 -21.17 21.04 17.62
CA ASN A 194 -20.96 21.33 19.04
C ASN A 194 -22.12 22.08 19.74
N HIS A 195 -23.34 22.07 19.18
CA HIS A 195 -24.49 22.81 19.73
C HIS A 195 -25.70 21.94 20.17
N SER A 196 -25.48 20.64 20.42
CA SER A 196 -26.50 19.74 20.98
C SER A 196 -26.38 19.48 22.50
N GLU A 197 -25.25 19.79 23.14
CA GLU A 197 -25.12 19.71 24.61
C GLU A 197 -25.56 21.02 25.28
N GLN A 198 -26.83 21.08 25.71
CA GLN A 198 -27.37 22.21 26.47
C GLN A 198 -26.96 22.14 27.95
N SER A 199 -25.99 22.96 28.35
CA SER A 199 -25.72 23.30 29.75
C SER A 199 -26.38 24.65 30.12
N PRO A 200 -27.22 24.74 31.18
CA PRO A 200 -28.06 25.92 31.43
C PRO A 200 -27.42 26.98 32.36
N PHE A 201 -26.29 27.57 31.95
CA PHE A 201 -25.65 28.77 32.53
C PHE A 201 -24.83 29.45 31.41
N ASP A 202 -25.03 30.69 30.97
CA ASP A 202 -25.38 31.93 31.68
C ASP A 202 -26.17 32.91 30.77
N GLU A 203 -26.87 33.88 31.38
CA GLU A 203 -27.44 35.03 30.67
C GLU A 203 -26.43 36.20 30.54
N GLN A 204 -26.65 37.07 29.56
CA GLN A 204 -26.07 38.41 29.39
C GLN A 204 -24.55 38.49 29.10
N ILE A 205 -24.25 38.76 27.82
CA ILE A 205 -23.67 40.05 27.38
C ILE A 205 -23.96 40.22 25.88
N GLU A 206 -24.44 41.40 25.48
CA GLU A 206 -24.64 41.78 24.07
C GLU A 206 -23.48 42.64 23.53
N GLU A 207 -23.46 42.73 22.20
CA GLU A 207 -22.78 43.70 21.35
C GLU A 207 -21.27 43.58 21.01
N GLN A 208 -21.05 43.66 19.68
CA GLN A 208 -19.88 44.21 18.97
C GLN A 208 -18.54 43.46 19.00
N THR A 209 -18.34 42.60 17.99
CA THR A 209 -17.23 42.82 17.03
C THR A 209 -17.56 42.30 15.63
N VAL A 210 -17.05 42.95 14.57
CA VAL A 210 -17.32 42.59 13.15
C VAL A 210 -16.05 42.15 12.44
N GLN A 211 -15.92 40.83 12.21
CA GLN A 211 -15.04 40.10 11.27
C GLN A 211 -15.22 38.59 11.58
N THR A 212 -15.15 37.64 10.65
CA THR A 212 -14.61 37.62 9.28
C THR A 212 -15.66 37.20 8.23
N ASN A 213 -15.40 37.46 6.94
CA ASN A 213 -16.45 37.43 5.90
C ASN A 213 -16.04 36.60 4.66
N GLU A 214 -15.58 35.37 4.88
CA GLU A 214 -15.08 34.49 3.82
C GLU A 214 -15.93 33.22 3.64
N SER A 215 -16.24 32.48 4.72
CA SER A 215 -17.18 31.33 4.67
C SER A 215 -18.56 31.73 4.13
N ASN A 216 -19.05 32.92 4.54
CA ASN A 216 -20.29 33.50 3.99
C ASN A 216 -20.22 33.78 2.47
N ARG A 217 -19.03 33.97 1.87
CA ARG A 217 -18.88 34.16 0.41
C ARG A 217 -18.84 32.85 -0.38
N ILE A 218 -18.56 31.73 0.29
CA ILE A 218 -18.76 30.38 -0.26
C ILE A 218 -20.25 30.03 -0.18
N ARG A 219 -20.85 30.23 1.01
CA ARG A 219 -22.28 30.03 1.28
C ARG A 219 -23.20 30.75 0.28
N LEU A 220 -23.04 32.07 0.12
CA LEU A 220 -23.78 32.91 -0.84
C LEU A 220 -23.47 32.63 -2.33
N ARG A 221 -22.60 31.65 -2.64
CA ARG A 221 -22.38 31.15 -4.01
C ARG A 221 -22.98 29.77 -4.27
N LEU A 222 -23.31 29.01 -3.23
CA LEU A 222 -23.97 27.70 -3.34
C LEU A 222 -25.50 27.87 -3.23
N GLU A 223 -25.96 28.67 -2.26
CA GLU A 223 -27.38 29.00 -2.00
C GLU A 223 -28.10 29.69 -3.19
N GLY A 224 -27.38 30.07 -4.26
CA GLY A 224 -27.93 30.70 -5.47
C GLY A 224 -27.68 29.93 -6.78
N VAL A 225 -27.21 28.67 -6.71
CA VAL A 225 -26.83 27.87 -7.91
C VAL A 225 -27.36 26.44 -7.88
N MET A 226 -27.69 25.88 -6.70
CA MET A 226 -28.19 24.51 -6.55
C MET A 226 -29.72 24.48 -6.48
N SER A 227 -30.35 23.51 -7.14
CA SER A 227 -31.76 23.18 -6.99
C SER A 227 -32.00 22.25 -5.80
N GLU A 228 -33.27 22.05 -5.41
CA GLU A 228 -33.64 21.10 -4.35
C GLU A 228 -33.27 19.65 -4.74
N GLU A 229 -33.35 19.30 -6.04
CA GLU A 229 -32.92 18.01 -6.59
C GLU A 229 -31.38 17.82 -6.49
N ASP A 230 -30.59 18.89 -6.68
CA ASP A 230 -29.13 18.85 -6.52
C ASP A 230 -28.70 18.58 -5.08
N THR A 231 -29.50 18.99 -4.08
CA THR A 231 -29.20 18.74 -2.67
C THR A 231 -29.54 17.33 -2.21
N GLU A 232 -30.49 16.65 -2.84
CA GLU A 232 -30.87 15.27 -2.49
C GLU A 232 -29.85 14.23 -2.99
N HIS A 233 -29.08 14.55 -4.05
CA HIS A 233 -28.14 13.64 -4.72
C HIS A 233 -26.66 13.98 -4.50
N ALA A 234 -26.32 14.75 -3.46
CA ALA A 234 -24.96 15.21 -3.20
C ALA A 234 -24.18 14.28 -2.25
N ILE A 235 -23.02 13.78 -2.70
CA ILE A 235 -22.21 12.79 -1.96
C ILE A 235 -21.76 13.35 -0.61
N ARG A 236 -22.00 12.62 0.48
CA ARG A 236 -21.50 12.99 1.81
C ARG A 236 -20.07 12.48 2.02
N VAL A 237 -19.11 13.37 2.23
CA VAL A 237 -17.73 12.99 2.57
C VAL A 237 -17.51 13.18 4.06
N LEU A 238 -17.46 12.08 4.82
CA LEU A 238 -17.28 12.11 6.27
C LEU A 238 -15.87 12.59 6.68
N PRO A 239 -15.68 13.01 7.95
CA PRO A 239 -14.36 13.20 8.53
C PRO A 239 -13.44 11.99 8.34
N THR A 240 -12.14 12.22 8.15
CA THR A 240 -11.16 11.13 8.02
C THR A 240 -11.05 10.37 9.33
N MET A 241 -11.31 9.06 9.32
CA MET A 241 -11.13 8.19 10.49
C MET A 241 -9.64 8.08 10.83
N GLY A 242 -9.21 8.74 11.91
CA GLY A 242 -7.83 8.77 12.39
C GLY A 242 -7.49 7.68 13.41
N MET A 243 -6.27 7.74 13.95
CA MET A 243 -5.80 6.96 15.09
C MET A 243 -5.69 7.82 16.34
N ASP A 244 -6.07 7.29 17.52
CA ASP A 244 -5.80 7.95 18.80
C ASP A 244 -4.29 8.14 19.03
N GLU A 245 -3.51 7.10 18.74
CA GLU A 245 -2.05 7.09 18.79
C GLU A 245 -1.47 6.86 17.39
N PRO A 246 -1.16 7.91 16.60
CA PRO A 246 -0.70 7.81 15.21
C PRO A 246 0.76 7.31 15.04
N TRP A 247 1.32 6.66 16.07
CA TRP A 247 2.72 6.23 16.16
C TRP A 247 2.83 4.71 16.27
N ARG A 248 4.04 4.17 16.02
CA ARG A 248 4.39 2.74 16.14
C ARG A 248 3.52 1.74 15.35
N TYR A 249 2.59 2.22 14.54
CA TYR A 249 1.52 1.44 13.91
C TYR A 249 1.98 0.40 12.88
N ARG A 250 3.18 0.53 12.28
CA ARG A 250 3.62 -0.40 11.22
C ARG A 250 4.09 -1.74 11.78
N ASN A 251 3.33 -2.78 11.47
CA ASN A 251 3.64 -4.19 11.73
C ASN A 251 4.76 -4.77 10.84
N LYS A 252 5.19 -4.04 9.81
CA LYS A 252 6.16 -4.53 8.81
C LYS A 252 7.26 -3.51 8.54
N ALA A 253 8.49 -3.86 8.90
CA ALA A 253 9.70 -3.14 8.51
C ALA A 253 10.33 -3.79 7.27
N GLN A 254 10.80 -2.98 6.34
CA GLN A 254 11.55 -3.42 5.15
C GLN A 254 12.77 -2.51 5.02
N VAL A 255 13.94 -3.03 5.38
CA VAL A 255 15.16 -2.25 5.59
C VAL A 255 16.24 -2.68 4.59
N PRO A 256 16.55 -1.88 3.55
CA PRO A 256 17.74 -2.10 2.73
C PRO A 256 19.01 -2.05 3.58
N ILE A 257 19.94 -2.96 3.31
CA ILE A 257 21.22 -3.09 4.03
C ILE A 257 22.37 -2.65 3.13
N GLY A 258 23.21 -1.77 3.65
CA GLY A 258 24.44 -1.29 3.04
C GLY A 258 25.64 -1.53 3.96
N VAL A 259 26.78 -0.92 3.60
CA VAL A 259 28.02 -1.00 4.39
C VAL A 259 28.66 0.38 4.51
N THR A 260 29.23 0.67 5.68
CA THR A 260 30.14 1.81 5.92
C THR A 260 31.43 1.29 6.57
N GLU A 261 32.36 2.18 6.90
CA GLU A 261 33.62 1.82 7.58
C GLU A 261 33.41 1.14 8.95
N GLY A 262 32.21 1.29 9.56
CA GLY A 262 31.83 0.66 10.83
C GLY A 262 31.11 -0.70 10.71
N GLY A 263 30.81 -1.19 9.50
CA GLY A 263 30.09 -2.46 9.29
C GLY A 263 28.76 -2.31 8.54
N LEU A 264 27.79 -3.19 8.84
CA LEU A 264 26.47 -3.18 8.20
C LEU A 264 25.62 -2.00 8.69
N VAL A 265 25.15 -1.19 7.73
CA VAL A 265 24.17 -0.12 7.98
C VAL A 265 22.82 -0.48 7.37
N GLY A 266 21.73 0.06 7.91
CA GLY A 266 20.39 -0.23 7.42
C GLY A 266 19.35 0.72 8.01
N GLY A 267 18.54 1.28 7.12
CA GLY A 267 17.47 2.20 7.44
C GLY A 267 16.60 2.46 6.21
N PHE A 268 16.34 3.72 5.85
CA PHE A 268 15.55 4.07 4.67
C PHE A 268 16.38 4.78 3.61
N TYR A 269 15.93 4.70 2.36
CA TYR A 269 16.46 5.54 1.30
C TYR A 269 16.11 7.02 1.52
N ALA A 270 17.09 7.90 1.29
CA ALA A 270 16.89 9.34 1.29
C ALA A 270 16.01 9.77 0.10
N LYS A 271 15.15 10.78 0.32
CA LYS A 271 14.17 11.30 -0.66
C LYS A 271 14.76 11.41 -2.07
N GLY A 272 14.20 10.64 -3.02
CA GLY A 272 14.60 10.65 -4.44
C GLY A 272 15.93 9.95 -4.79
N SER A 273 16.41 9.01 -3.96
CA SER A 273 17.68 8.29 -4.18
C SER A 273 17.62 6.84 -3.69
N HIS A 274 18.67 6.04 -3.92
CA HIS A 274 18.94 4.79 -3.20
C HIS A 274 20.03 4.95 -2.11
N ARG A 275 20.32 6.19 -1.67
CA ARG A 275 21.28 6.40 -0.57
C ARG A 275 20.62 6.05 0.75
N ILE A 276 21.06 4.97 1.38
CA ILE A 276 20.61 4.55 2.71
C ILE A 276 21.00 5.63 3.74
N ILE A 277 20.02 6.07 4.52
CA ILE A 277 20.19 6.76 5.79
C ILE A 277 20.13 5.65 6.85
N ASP A 278 21.25 5.40 7.53
CA ASP A 278 21.25 4.48 8.67
C ASP A 278 20.38 5.06 9.80
N MET A 279 19.72 4.18 10.56
CA MET A 279 18.89 4.60 11.68
C MET A 279 18.99 3.65 12.88
N GLU A 280 18.66 4.22 14.02
CA GLU A 280 18.47 3.55 15.31
C GLU A 280 16.98 3.33 15.63
N THR A 281 16.06 4.11 15.04
CA THR A 281 14.63 4.09 15.39
C THR A 281 13.74 4.66 14.27
N CYS A 282 12.59 4.04 14.01
CA CYS A 282 11.52 4.58 13.17
C CYS A 282 10.21 4.76 13.98
N LEU A 283 9.84 6.02 14.30
CA LEU A 283 8.67 6.34 15.14
C LEU A 283 7.31 5.78 14.64
N ILE A 284 7.18 5.44 13.36
CA ILE A 284 5.95 4.84 12.79
C ILE A 284 6.02 3.31 12.66
N GLN A 285 7.14 2.65 12.98
CA GLN A 285 7.25 1.19 13.05
C GLN A 285 7.19 0.72 14.50
N HIS A 286 6.57 -0.44 14.73
CA HIS A 286 6.55 -1.07 16.06
C HIS A 286 8.00 -1.26 16.55
N GLU A 287 8.29 -0.87 17.79
CA GLU A 287 9.66 -0.71 18.31
C GLU A 287 10.55 -1.97 18.25
N HIS A 288 10.00 -3.16 18.47
CA HIS A 288 10.73 -4.43 18.29
C HIS A 288 11.29 -4.60 16.87
N ASN A 289 10.74 -3.95 15.83
CA ASN A 289 11.34 -3.97 14.50
C ASN A 289 12.69 -3.23 14.46
N ASP A 290 12.80 -2.11 15.18
CA ASP A 290 14.04 -1.33 15.28
C ASP A 290 15.12 -2.18 15.99
N GLU A 291 14.74 -2.84 17.10
CA GLU A 291 15.60 -3.77 17.86
C GLU A 291 16.06 -4.97 17.01
N VAL A 292 15.14 -5.65 16.31
CA VAL A 292 15.46 -6.81 15.45
C VAL A 292 16.44 -6.40 14.36
N VAL A 293 16.20 -5.25 13.70
CA VAL A 293 17.09 -4.75 12.65
C VAL A 293 18.47 -4.40 13.22
N ALA A 294 18.54 -3.75 14.38
CA ALA A 294 19.80 -3.44 15.05
C ALA A 294 20.60 -4.71 15.39
N LYS A 295 19.97 -5.71 16.01
CA LYS A 295 20.64 -6.97 16.37
C LYS A 295 21.06 -7.81 15.17
N VAL A 296 20.28 -7.80 14.08
CA VAL A 296 20.68 -8.46 12.82
C VAL A 296 21.87 -7.75 12.15
N LYS A 297 21.93 -6.41 12.19
CA LYS A 297 23.12 -5.62 11.73
C LYS A 297 24.36 -5.94 12.58
N GLU A 298 24.23 -5.94 13.90
CA GLU A 298 25.32 -6.21 14.87
C GLU A 298 25.92 -7.60 14.69
N ILE A 299 25.09 -8.65 14.82
CA ILE A 299 25.55 -10.05 14.73
C ILE A 299 26.06 -10.35 13.32
N GLY A 300 25.38 -9.84 12.28
CA GLY A 300 25.81 -10.02 10.89
C GLY A 300 27.18 -9.38 10.62
N SER A 301 27.47 -8.23 11.22
CA SER A 301 28.78 -7.58 11.10
C SER A 301 29.89 -8.37 11.79
N HIS A 302 29.65 -8.89 13.00
CA HIS A 302 30.61 -9.73 13.72
C HIS A 302 30.93 -11.04 12.97
N LEU A 303 29.95 -11.61 12.27
CA LEU A 303 30.11 -12.84 11.47
C LEU A 303 30.57 -12.58 10.01
N GLY A 304 30.97 -11.35 9.68
CA GLY A 304 31.53 -10.99 8.37
C GLY A 304 30.53 -11.05 7.21
N ILE A 305 29.22 -10.99 7.48
CA ILE A 305 28.18 -10.99 6.45
C ILE A 305 28.31 -9.73 5.59
N SER A 306 28.46 -9.90 4.27
CA SER A 306 28.58 -8.77 3.35
C SER A 306 27.22 -8.21 2.93
N ALA A 307 27.06 -6.88 3.04
CA ALA A 307 25.96 -6.16 2.41
C ALA A 307 26.01 -6.27 0.88
N TYR A 308 24.85 -6.26 0.23
CA TYR A 308 24.74 -6.19 -1.22
C TYR A 308 25.03 -4.79 -1.73
N ASN A 309 25.77 -4.71 -2.84
CA ASN A 309 26.06 -3.46 -3.53
C ASN A 309 25.42 -3.51 -4.93
N GLU A 310 24.44 -2.63 -5.18
CA GLU A 310 23.64 -2.67 -6.42
C GLU A 310 24.47 -2.40 -7.68
N GLU A 311 25.43 -1.47 -7.58
CA GLU A 311 26.31 -1.05 -8.68
C GLU A 311 27.20 -2.19 -9.22
N THR A 312 27.70 -3.05 -8.32
CA THR A 312 28.59 -4.18 -8.68
C THR A 312 27.88 -5.52 -8.75
N GLY A 313 26.66 -5.63 -8.21
CA GLY A 313 25.90 -6.88 -8.08
C GLY A 313 26.50 -7.88 -7.08
N ARG A 314 27.43 -7.45 -6.22
CA ARG A 314 28.17 -8.30 -5.26
C ARG A 314 27.66 -8.15 -3.83
N GLY A 315 28.14 -9.02 -2.95
CA GLY A 315 27.68 -9.10 -1.56
C GLY A 315 26.44 -9.98 -1.39
N LEU A 316 26.05 -10.24 -0.14
CA LEU A 316 25.05 -11.25 0.22
C LEU A 316 23.71 -10.65 0.69
N LEU A 317 23.71 -9.88 1.78
CA LEU A 317 22.49 -9.40 2.43
C LEU A 317 21.96 -8.14 1.73
N ARG A 318 20.76 -8.23 1.12
CA ARG A 318 20.11 -7.11 0.42
C ARG A 318 19.20 -6.30 1.33
N HIS A 319 18.30 -6.99 2.03
CA HIS A 319 17.32 -6.38 2.92
C HIS A 319 17.11 -7.26 4.15
N VAL A 320 16.79 -6.62 5.27
CA VAL A 320 16.14 -7.26 6.42
C VAL A 320 14.67 -6.86 6.38
N VAL A 321 13.77 -7.84 6.36
CA VAL A 321 12.33 -7.61 6.52
C VAL A 321 11.90 -8.22 7.85
N VAL A 322 11.12 -7.47 8.63
CA VAL A 322 10.53 -7.94 9.88
C VAL A 322 9.01 -7.80 9.75
N LYS A 323 8.26 -8.85 10.11
CA LYS A 323 6.82 -8.79 10.34
C LYS A 323 6.57 -9.09 11.83
N LYS A 324 5.80 -8.25 12.50
CA LYS A 324 5.41 -8.34 13.92
C LYS A 324 3.90 -8.49 14.00
N ALA A 325 3.41 -9.64 14.47
CA ALA A 325 2.01 -9.81 14.80
C ALA A 325 1.65 -8.95 16.03
N PHE A 326 0.62 -8.12 15.92
CA PHE A 326 0.23 -7.17 16.97
C PHE A 326 -0.45 -7.90 18.15
N ARG A 327 -1.47 -8.72 17.88
CA ARG A 327 -2.33 -9.36 18.91
C ARG A 327 -1.65 -10.56 19.57
N THR A 328 -0.86 -11.34 18.83
CA THR A 328 -0.19 -12.56 19.35
C THR A 328 1.23 -12.32 19.89
N GLY A 329 1.84 -11.21 19.51
CA GLY A 329 3.25 -10.89 19.84
C GLY A 329 4.30 -11.52 18.92
N GLU A 330 3.93 -12.47 18.06
CA GLU A 330 4.88 -13.25 17.24
C GLU A 330 5.71 -12.39 16.26
N MET A 331 6.97 -12.76 16.03
CA MET A 331 7.81 -12.13 15.00
C MET A 331 8.35 -13.10 13.94
N MET A 332 8.36 -12.62 12.70
CA MET A 332 9.00 -13.23 11.54
C MET A 332 10.13 -12.32 11.05
N LEU A 333 11.34 -12.88 10.97
CA LEU A 333 12.49 -12.27 10.31
C LEU A 333 12.68 -12.89 8.93
N VAL A 334 12.82 -12.07 7.88
CA VAL A 334 13.17 -12.52 6.53
C VAL A 334 14.47 -11.88 6.07
N LEU A 335 15.50 -12.70 5.92
CA LEU A 335 16.80 -12.31 5.37
C LEU A 335 16.74 -12.41 3.84
N VAL A 336 16.75 -11.27 3.15
CA VAL A 336 16.70 -11.22 1.68
C VAL A 336 18.12 -11.25 1.13
N THR A 337 18.51 -12.35 0.47
CA THR A 337 19.90 -12.62 0.09
C THR A 337 20.12 -12.80 -1.42
N ASN A 338 21.25 -12.29 -1.92
CA ASN A 338 21.78 -12.46 -3.28
C ASN A 338 22.37 -13.87 -3.54
N GLY A 339 21.97 -14.87 -2.75
CA GLY A 339 22.56 -16.21 -2.69
C GLY A 339 21.68 -17.15 -1.87
N ARG A 340 21.83 -18.47 -2.08
CA ARG A 340 21.21 -19.51 -1.24
C ARG A 340 22.06 -19.80 0.00
N ASP A 341 23.37 -19.76 -0.17
CA ASP A 341 24.34 -20.11 0.85
C ASP A 341 24.68 -18.87 1.68
N ILE A 342 24.62 -19.03 3.00
CA ILE A 342 24.91 -17.99 3.99
C ILE A 342 26.11 -18.47 4.79
N GLN A 343 27.17 -17.65 4.86
CA GLN A 343 28.32 -17.93 5.71
C GLN A 343 27.91 -17.81 7.19
N HIS A 344 28.43 -18.66 8.07
CA HIS A 344 28.07 -18.68 9.50
C HIS A 344 26.55 -18.82 9.77
N LYS A 345 25.78 -19.40 8.84
CA LYS A 345 24.29 -19.49 8.90
C LYS A 345 23.76 -19.99 10.24
N ASP A 346 24.22 -21.14 10.72
CA ASP A 346 23.69 -21.75 11.96
C ASP A 346 24.06 -20.95 13.22
N GLU A 347 25.23 -20.30 13.20
CA GLU A 347 25.72 -19.40 14.26
C GLU A 347 24.91 -18.09 14.28
N TRP A 348 24.74 -17.44 13.13
CA TRP A 348 23.95 -16.20 12.99
C TRP A 348 22.49 -16.42 13.41
N ILE A 349 21.88 -17.51 12.97
CA ILE A 349 20.51 -17.88 13.31
C ILE A 349 20.40 -18.28 14.79
N GLY A 350 21.41 -18.93 15.36
CA GLY A 350 21.51 -19.19 16.80
C GLY A 350 21.51 -17.89 17.63
N SER A 351 22.47 -17.01 17.38
CA SER A 351 22.62 -15.75 18.11
C SER A 351 21.42 -14.80 17.94
N ILE A 352 20.76 -14.77 16.78
CA ILE A 352 19.51 -14.00 16.59
C ILE A 352 18.41 -14.50 17.54
N ARG A 353 18.26 -15.83 17.69
CA ARG A 353 17.22 -16.42 18.55
C ARG A 353 17.51 -16.24 20.04
N GLU A 354 18.78 -16.26 20.42
CA GLU A 354 19.22 -15.99 21.80
C GLU A 354 19.07 -14.52 22.17
N ALA A 355 19.39 -13.60 21.23
CA ALA A 355 19.19 -12.17 21.41
C ALA A 355 17.72 -11.74 21.36
N ILE A 356 16.86 -12.44 20.60
CA ILE A 356 15.46 -12.06 20.35
C ILE A 356 14.50 -13.25 20.52
N PRO A 357 14.18 -13.66 21.77
CA PRO A 357 13.36 -14.85 22.04
C PRO A 357 11.92 -14.79 21.51
N GLN A 358 11.43 -13.61 21.13
CA GLN A 358 10.10 -13.38 20.54
C GLN A 358 10.00 -13.79 19.06
N VAL A 359 11.13 -14.04 18.38
CA VAL A 359 11.12 -14.48 16.98
C VAL A 359 10.63 -15.93 16.92
N ALA A 360 9.60 -16.18 16.11
CA ALA A 360 8.98 -17.50 15.93
C ALA A 360 9.10 -18.05 14.50
N SER A 361 9.63 -17.24 13.57
CA SER A 361 9.99 -17.63 12.21
C SER A 361 11.25 -16.86 11.78
N ILE A 362 12.24 -17.57 11.23
CA ILE A 362 13.34 -16.96 10.49
C ILE A 362 13.42 -17.61 9.12
N CYS A 363 13.19 -16.80 8.09
CA CYS A 363 13.17 -17.19 6.69
C CYS A 363 14.32 -16.55 5.91
N GLN A 364 14.76 -17.23 4.86
CA GLN A 364 15.57 -16.67 3.78
C GLN A 364 14.68 -16.46 2.57
N ASN A 365 14.79 -15.31 1.91
CA ASN A 365 14.26 -15.13 0.56
C ASN A 365 15.41 -14.83 -0.41
N VAL A 366 15.47 -15.52 -1.54
CA VAL A 366 16.64 -15.51 -2.43
C VAL A 366 16.36 -14.65 -3.66
N ASN A 367 16.97 -13.45 -3.71
CA ASN A 367 16.81 -12.51 -4.81
C ASN A 367 18.15 -12.14 -5.48
N LYS A 368 18.47 -12.85 -6.56
CA LYS A 368 19.66 -12.65 -7.41
C LYS A 368 19.43 -11.67 -8.58
N LYS A 369 18.25 -11.07 -8.71
CA LYS A 369 17.89 -10.19 -9.83
C LYS A 369 18.34 -8.76 -9.50
N GLN A 370 19.03 -8.08 -10.42
CA GLN A 370 19.20 -6.62 -10.35
C GLN A 370 17.84 -5.97 -10.67
N THR A 371 17.10 -5.62 -9.61
CA THR A 371 15.74 -5.07 -9.67
C THR A 371 15.40 -4.41 -8.33
N ASN A 372 14.48 -3.44 -8.39
CA ASN A 372 13.91 -2.74 -7.23
C ASN A 372 12.88 -3.61 -6.47
N VAL A 373 12.45 -4.74 -7.04
CA VAL A 373 11.60 -5.71 -6.33
C VAL A 373 12.45 -6.36 -5.21
N ILE A 374 12.01 -6.22 -3.96
CA ILE A 374 12.75 -6.70 -2.77
C ILE A 374 12.83 -8.22 -2.76
N PHE A 375 11.69 -8.90 -2.82
CA PHE A 375 11.65 -10.37 -2.79
C PHE A 375 11.95 -11.01 -4.14
N GLY A 376 12.65 -12.13 -4.10
CA GLY A 376 12.77 -13.09 -5.19
C GLY A 376 11.80 -14.26 -5.02
N ASP A 377 11.81 -15.14 -6.01
CA ASP A 377 10.76 -16.14 -6.21
C ASP A 377 10.85 -17.30 -5.18
N GLU A 378 12.06 -17.55 -4.65
CA GLU A 378 12.38 -18.63 -3.71
C GLU A 378 12.40 -18.13 -2.25
N THR A 379 11.69 -18.83 -1.37
CA THR A 379 11.73 -18.63 0.09
C THR A 379 12.00 -19.95 0.79
N ARG A 380 12.78 -19.93 1.89
CA ARG A 380 13.19 -21.09 2.68
C ARG A 380 13.07 -20.77 4.17
N VAL A 381 12.45 -21.64 4.96
CA VAL A 381 12.56 -21.55 6.42
C VAL A 381 13.98 -21.92 6.83
N LEU A 382 14.64 -21.05 7.62
CA LEU A 382 15.93 -21.34 8.25
C LEU A 382 15.72 -21.88 9.67
N TRP A 383 14.72 -21.37 10.39
CA TRP A 383 14.29 -21.86 11.69
C TRP A 383 12.84 -21.42 12.00
N GLY A 384 12.13 -22.16 12.86
CA GLY A 384 10.78 -21.83 13.30
C GLY A 384 9.71 -22.31 12.31
N ARG A 385 8.60 -21.57 12.21
CA ARG A 385 7.53 -21.79 11.22
C ARG A 385 7.82 -21.07 9.90
N ASP A 386 7.09 -21.45 8.86
CA ASP A 386 6.95 -20.72 7.60
C ASP A 386 6.03 -19.49 7.71
N VAL A 387 4.99 -19.56 8.54
CA VAL A 387 4.07 -18.46 8.85
C VAL A 387 4.19 -17.96 10.30
N ILE A 388 3.73 -16.73 10.55
CA ILE A 388 3.31 -16.27 11.89
C ILE A 388 1.80 -16.00 11.87
N TYR A 389 1.16 -15.98 13.04
CA TYR A 389 -0.27 -15.75 13.17
C TYR A 389 -0.55 -14.40 13.84
N ASP A 390 -1.50 -13.65 13.30
CA ASP A 390 -2.03 -12.43 13.91
C ASP A 390 -3.56 -12.39 13.80
N PHE A 391 -4.20 -11.39 14.41
CA PHE A 391 -5.64 -11.16 14.31
C PHE A 391 -5.92 -9.74 13.83
N ILE A 392 -7.01 -9.57 13.07
CA ILE A 392 -7.68 -8.29 12.83
C ILE A 392 -9.13 -8.52 13.26
N GLY A 393 -9.68 -7.69 14.15
CA GLY A 393 -10.95 -8.01 14.82
C GLY A 393 -10.84 -9.36 15.53
N ASP A 394 -11.73 -10.28 15.19
CA ASP A 394 -11.69 -11.68 15.67
C ASP A 394 -11.18 -12.69 14.62
N VAL A 395 -10.87 -12.24 13.40
CA VAL A 395 -10.41 -13.10 12.31
C VAL A 395 -8.90 -13.33 12.41
N GLN A 396 -8.47 -14.59 12.47
CA GLN A 396 -7.07 -15.00 12.50
C GLN A 396 -6.49 -15.11 11.09
N PHE A 397 -5.24 -14.64 10.89
CA PHE A 397 -4.54 -14.72 9.61
C PHE A 397 -3.19 -15.42 9.75
N ALA A 398 -2.92 -16.35 8.84
CA ALA A 398 -1.58 -16.90 8.61
C ALA A 398 -0.80 -15.96 7.69
N ILE A 399 0.31 -15.42 8.19
CA ILE A 399 1.11 -14.42 7.50
C ILE A 399 2.39 -15.08 7.00
N SER A 400 2.41 -15.46 5.72
CA SER A 400 3.59 -15.99 5.02
C SER A 400 4.65 -14.91 4.76
N PRO A 401 5.92 -15.24 4.41
CA PRO A 401 6.98 -14.23 4.27
C PRO A 401 6.76 -13.27 3.09
N ARG A 402 6.17 -13.79 2.00
CA ARG A 402 5.87 -13.05 0.76
C ARG A 402 4.47 -12.42 0.74
N SER A 403 3.54 -12.81 1.62
CA SER A 403 2.16 -12.29 1.56
C SER A 403 2.07 -10.77 1.68
N PHE A 404 1.13 -10.20 0.92
CA PHE A 404 0.57 -8.91 1.26
C PHE A 404 -0.34 -9.08 2.48
N TYR A 405 -0.09 -8.24 3.47
CA TYR A 405 -0.88 -8.10 4.69
C TYR A 405 -0.79 -6.61 5.04
N GLN A 406 -1.92 -6.01 5.39
CA GLN A 406 -1.99 -4.58 5.66
C GLN A 406 -1.06 -4.22 6.83
N VAL A 407 -0.39 -3.06 6.71
CA VAL A 407 0.73 -2.75 7.61
C VAL A 407 0.32 -2.04 8.88
N ASN A 408 -0.90 -1.50 8.95
CA ASN A 408 -1.46 -0.81 10.11
C ASN A 408 -2.68 -1.59 10.61
N PRO A 409 -2.50 -2.64 11.44
CA PRO A 409 -3.59 -3.56 11.77
C PRO A 409 -4.74 -2.85 12.51
N VAL A 410 -4.43 -1.82 13.31
CA VAL A 410 -5.43 -0.99 14.02
C VAL A 410 -6.37 -0.30 13.03
N GLN A 411 -5.83 0.45 12.06
CA GLN A 411 -6.65 1.11 11.04
C GLN A 411 -7.24 0.14 10.01
N THR A 412 -6.66 -1.06 9.88
CA THR A 412 -7.23 -2.11 9.02
C THR A 412 -8.56 -2.63 9.60
N GLU A 413 -8.64 -2.78 10.92
CA GLU A 413 -9.88 -3.13 11.62
C GLU A 413 -10.96 -2.04 11.43
N VAL A 414 -10.57 -0.76 11.50
CA VAL A 414 -11.45 0.39 11.21
C VAL A 414 -11.94 0.40 9.75
N LEU A 415 -11.02 0.23 8.79
CA LEU A 415 -11.32 0.19 7.35
C LEU A 415 -12.27 -0.96 7.00
N TYR A 416 -12.00 -2.16 7.51
CA TYR A 416 -12.83 -3.33 7.24
C TYR A 416 -14.17 -3.27 7.99
N GLY A 417 -14.21 -2.70 9.20
CA GLY A 417 -15.45 -2.37 9.90
C GLY A 417 -16.36 -1.47 9.08
N LYS A 418 -15.84 -0.35 8.54
CA LYS A 418 -16.59 0.57 7.68
C LYS A 418 -16.98 -0.06 6.33
N THR A 419 -16.18 -1.00 5.83
CA THR A 419 -16.50 -1.79 4.62
C THR A 419 -17.67 -2.74 4.86
N VAL A 420 -17.72 -3.42 6.01
CA VAL A 420 -18.84 -4.29 6.43
C VAL A 420 -20.10 -3.48 6.73
N GLU A 421 -19.96 -2.31 7.36
CA GLU A 421 -21.05 -1.35 7.62
C GLU A 421 -21.74 -0.94 6.31
N TYR A 422 -20.96 -0.46 5.33
CA TYR A 422 -21.45 -0.08 4.01
C TYR A 422 -21.98 -1.25 3.17
N ALA A 423 -21.47 -2.47 3.39
CA ALA A 423 -22.03 -3.65 2.74
C ALA A 423 -23.46 -3.93 3.22
N GLY A 424 -23.85 -3.48 4.43
CA GLY A 424 -25.23 -3.51 4.93
C GLY A 424 -25.80 -4.93 5.06
N LEU A 425 -24.97 -5.87 5.52
CA LEU A 425 -25.26 -7.31 5.52
C LEU A 425 -26.20 -7.70 6.68
N SER A 426 -27.13 -8.62 6.41
CA SER A 426 -28.15 -9.13 7.35
C SER A 426 -28.11 -10.65 7.58
N GLY A 427 -27.09 -11.33 7.05
CA GLY A 427 -26.93 -12.78 7.12
C GLY A 427 -27.68 -13.54 6.02
N LYS A 428 -27.93 -12.90 4.87
CA LYS A 428 -28.70 -13.47 3.75
C LYS A 428 -28.09 -13.22 2.37
N GLU A 429 -27.17 -12.26 2.30
CA GLU A 429 -26.64 -11.70 1.09
C GLU A 429 -25.55 -12.59 0.50
N THR A 430 -25.56 -12.74 -0.83
CA THR A 430 -24.41 -13.22 -1.58
C THR A 430 -23.51 -12.04 -1.94
N VAL A 431 -22.25 -12.10 -1.53
CA VAL A 431 -21.26 -11.03 -1.70
C VAL A 431 -20.12 -11.49 -2.61
N ILE A 432 -19.71 -10.65 -3.57
CA ILE A 432 -18.47 -10.84 -4.32
C ILE A 432 -17.41 -9.88 -3.78
N ASP A 433 -16.21 -10.38 -3.53
CA ASP A 433 -15.03 -9.62 -3.12
C ASP A 433 -13.98 -9.66 -4.26
N ALA A 434 -13.86 -8.57 -5.01
CA ALA A 434 -12.97 -8.47 -6.16
C ALA A 434 -11.61 -7.89 -5.75
N TYR A 435 -10.54 -8.57 -6.18
CA TYR A 435 -9.15 -8.31 -5.76
C TYR A 435 -8.91 -8.70 -4.28
N CYS A 436 -9.52 -9.81 -3.83
CA CYS A 436 -9.60 -10.21 -2.41
C CYS A 436 -8.26 -10.51 -1.72
N GLY A 437 -7.14 -10.55 -2.46
CA GLY A 437 -5.82 -10.86 -1.93
C GLY A 437 -5.77 -12.19 -1.18
N ILE A 438 -5.33 -12.15 0.09
CA ILE A 438 -5.30 -13.32 1.00
C ILE A 438 -6.64 -13.51 1.76
N GLY A 439 -7.75 -12.98 1.22
CA GLY A 439 -9.10 -13.09 1.76
C GLY A 439 -9.40 -12.17 2.94
N THR A 440 -8.63 -11.11 3.19
CA THR A 440 -8.79 -10.27 4.39
C THR A 440 -10.17 -9.62 4.48
N ILE A 441 -10.65 -9.01 3.39
CA ILE A 441 -12.00 -8.43 3.31
C ILE A 441 -13.06 -9.54 3.25
N SER A 442 -12.87 -10.55 2.39
CA SER A 442 -13.75 -11.73 2.27
C SER A 442 -14.11 -12.37 3.61
N LEU A 443 -13.13 -12.60 4.49
CA LEU A 443 -13.37 -13.27 5.79
C LEU A 443 -14.04 -12.35 6.81
N PHE A 444 -13.89 -11.02 6.70
CA PHE A 444 -14.67 -10.07 7.48
C PHE A 444 -16.14 -10.09 7.06
N LEU A 445 -16.41 -10.02 5.75
CA LEU A 445 -17.77 -10.09 5.18
C LEU A 445 -18.45 -11.43 5.52
N ALA A 446 -17.68 -12.53 5.53
CA ALA A 446 -18.18 -13.89 5.82
C ALA A 446 -18.76 -14.08 7.24
N GLN A 447 -18.47 -13.19 8.18
CA GLN A 447 -19.10 -13.20 9.50
C GLN A 447 -20.56 -12.70 9.46
N HIS A 448 -20.97 -12.05 8.37
CA HIS A 448 -22.24 -11.33 8.26
C HIS A 448 -23.03 -11.64 6.96
N ALA A 449 -22.46 -12.36 5.99
CA ALA A 449 -23.07 -12.77 4.73
C ALA A 449 -23.48 -14.25 4.72
N ASP A 450 -24.47 -14.63 3.90
CA ASP A 450 -24.81 -16.05 3.67
C ASP A 450 -23.71 -16.77 2.87
N GLN A 451 -23.15 -16.10 1.86
CA GLN A 451 -22.08 -16.63 1.01
C GLN A 451 -21.19 -15.50 0.46
N VAL A 452 -19.87 -15.70 0.53
CA VAL A 452 -18.87 -14.82 -0.07
C VAL A 452 -18.11 -15.53 -1.20
N TYR A 453 -17.84 -14.81 -2.29
CA TYR A 453 -17.04 -15.25 -3.44
C TYR A 453 -15.86 -14.29 -3.67
N GLY A 454 -14.65 -14.70 -3.30
CA GLY A 454 -13.41 -13.91 -3.48
C GLY A 454 -12.66 -14.28 -4.76
N VAL A 455 -12.20 -13.27 -5.52
CA VAL A 455 -11.33 -13.45 -6.69
C VAL A 455 -10.03 -12.64 -6.57
N GLU A 456 -8.91 -13.28 -6.89
CA GLU A 456 -7.58 -12.68 -6.93
C GLU A 456 -6.74 -13.36 -8.04
N ILE A 457 -5.86 -12.60 -8.70
CA ILE A 457 -5.08 -13.05 -9.86
C ILE A 457 -3.80 -13.81 -9.45
N VAL A 458 -3.26 -13.56 -8.25
CA VAL A 458 -2.09 -14.23 -7.69
C VAL A 458 -2.48 -15.60 -7.09
N PRO A 459 -2.00 -16.74 -7.64
CA PRO A 459 -2.37 -18.07 -7.14
C PRO A 459 -1.99 -18.29 -5.67
N GLU A 460 -0.78 -17.86 -5.27
CA GLU A 460 -0.31 -18.01 -3.88
C GLU A 460 -1.18 -17.24 -2.87
N ALA A 461 -1.81 -16.14 -3.29
CA ALA A 461 -2.69 -15.35 -2.43
C ALA A 461 -4.03 -16.07 -2.18
N ILE A 462 -4.57 -16.75 -3.20
CA ILE A 462 -5.76 -17.61 -3.08
C ILE A 462 -5.46 -18.88 -2.27
N GLU A 463 -4.22 -19.39 -2.28
CA GLU A 463 -3.78 -20.47 -1.40
C GLU A 463 -3.70 -20.03 0.07
N ASP A 464 -3.11 -18.85 0.35
CA ASP A 464 -3.16 -18.20 1.68
C ASP A 464 -4.62 -17.93 2.09
N ALA A 465 -5.49 -17.44 1.19
CA ALA A 465 -6.90 -17.13 1.47
C ALA A 465 -7.74 -18.35 1.86
N ARG A 466 -7.62 -19.46 1.13
CA ARG A 466 -8.27 -20.74 1.47
C ARG A 466 -7.74 -21.28 2.80
N SER A 467 -6.45 -21.09 3.08
CA SER A 467 -5.84 -21.48 4.36
C SER A 467 -6.40 -20.64 5.52
N ASN A 468 -6.60 -19.34 5.33
CA ASN A 468 -7.23 -18.45 6.30
C ASN A 468 -8.72 -18.78 6.52
N ALA A 469 -9.48 -19.14 5.48
CA ALA A 469 -10.86 -19.63 5.65
C ALA A 469 -10.93 -20.90 6.51
N MET A 470 -10.06 -21.88 6.23
CA MET A 470 -9.98 -23.11 7.04
C MET A 470 -9.53 -22.85 8.48
N LEU A 471 -8.61 -21.89 8.69
CA LEU A 471 -8.13 -21.48 10.02
C LEU A 471 -9.25 -20.90 10.91
N ASN A 472 -10.21 -20.19 10.31
CA ASN A 472 -11.36 -19.59 10.99
C ASN A 472 -12.64 -20.47 10.90
N GLU A 473 -12.51 -21.72 10.46
CA GLU A 473 -13.61 -22.67 10.20
C GLU A 473 -14.72 -22.19 9.22
N MET A 474 -14.48 -21.10 8.49
CA MET A 474 -15.45 -20.44 7.61
C MET A 474 -15.73 -21.28 6.35
N LYS A 475 -17.00 -21.70 6.20
CA LYS A 475 -17.46 -22.61 5.11
C LYS A 475 -18.30 -21.90 4.06
N ASN A 476 -18.77 -20.70 4.35
CA ASN A 476 -19.54 -19.81 3.48
C ASN A 476 -18.64 -18.93 2.59
N VAL A 477 -17.40 -19.35 2.29
CA VAL A 477 -16.45 -18.59 1.48
C VAL A 477 -15.87 -19.47 0.38
N LYS A 478 -15.87 -18.95 -0.85
CA LYS A 478 -15.31 -19.60 -2.05
C LYS A 478 -14.27 -18.67 -2.66
N PHE A 479 -13.13 -19.22 -3.06
CA PHE A 479 -12.00 -18.46 -3.61
C PHE A 479 -11.57 -19.03 -4.96
N GLU A 480 -11.45 -18.19 -5.99
CA GLU A 480 -11.01 -18.58 -7.33
C GLU A 480 -9.85 -17.72 -7.85
N VAL A 481 -8.94 -18.35 -8.60
CA VAL A 481 -7.76 -17.69 -9.18
C VAL A 481 -8.11 -17.12 -10.56
N GLY A 482 -7.91 -15.83 -10.77
CA GLY A 482 -8.04 -15.19 -12.08
C GLY A 482 -8.17 -13.68 -12.01
N ALA A 483 -8.28 -13.03 -13.17
CA ALA A 483 -8.61 -11.61 -13.23
C ALA A 483 -10.09 -11.40 -12.89
N SER A 484 -10.42 -10.42 -12.05
CA SER A 484 -11.80 -10.11 -11.64
C SER A 484 -12.70 -9.88 -12.86
N GLU A 485 -12.18 -9.17 -13.85
CA GLU A 485 -12.80 -8.88 -15.15
C GLU A 485 -13.02 -10.10 -16.08
N ASP A 486 -12.53 -11.29 -15.73
CA ASP A 486 -12.74 -12.56 -16.46
C ASP A 486 -13.48 -13.62 -15.62
N VAL A 487 -13.33 -13.60 -14.29
CA VAL A 487 -13.96 -14.57 -13.37
C VAL A 487 -15.39 -14.17 -13.03
N ILE A 488 -15.64 -12.90 -12.70
CA ILE A 488 -16.97 -12.43 -12.27
C ILE A 488 -18.02 -12.53 -13.40
N PRO A 489 -17.73 -12.18 -14.66
CA PRO A 489 -18.64 -12.44 -15.77
C PRO A 489 -18.99 -13.92 -15.92
N ARG A 490 -18.02 -14.82 -15.73
CA ARG A 490 -18.23 -16.27 -15.82
C ARG A 490 -19.04 -16.82 -14.64
N TRP A 491 -18.92 -16.25 -13.45
CA TRP A 491 -19.80 -16.58 -12.32
C TRP A 491 -21.26 -16.16 -12.61
N LYS A 492 -21.47 -14.98 -13.21
CA LYS A 492 -22.78 -14.54 -13.70
C LYS A 492 -23.35 -15.49 -14.77
N GLU A 493 -22.54 -15.91 -15.75
CA GLU A 493 -22.92 -16.95 -16.75
C GLU A 493 -23.29 -18.30 -16.11
N GLN A 494 -22.73 -18.61 -14.93
CA GLN A 494 -23.03 -19.81 -14.15
C GLN A 494 -24.26 -19.66 -13.24
N GLY A 495 -24.94 -18.51 -13.24
CA GLY A 495 -26.11 -18.22 -12.40
C GLY A 495 -25.76 -17.83 -10.96
N ILE A 496 -24.54 -17.34 -10.70
CA ILE A 496 -24.20 -16.69 -9.43
C ILE A 496 -24.57 -15.20 -9.56
N GLU A 497 -25.67 -14.84 -8.90
CA GLU A 497 -26.06 -13.45 -8.66
C GLU A 497 -25.46 -12.96 -7.31
N ALA A 498 -25.36 -11.65 -7.12
CA ALA A 498 -24.79 -11.06 -5.91
C ALA A 498 -25.60 -9.81 -5.51
N ASP A 499 -25.95 -9.71 -4.23
CA ASP A 499 -26.66 -8.56 -3.66
C ASP A 499 -25.70 -7.38 -3.43
N VAL A 500 -24.44 -7.69 -3.15
CA VAL A 500 -23.36 -6.72 -2.87
C VAL A 500 -22.09 -7.12 -3.62
N ILE A 501 -21.42 -6.14 -4.23
CA ILE A 501 -20.05 -6.31 -4.74
C ILE A 501 -19.11 -5.37 -4.00
N VAL A 502 -18.05 -5.92 -3.42
CA VAL A 502 -16.96 -5.19 -2.77
C VAL A 502 -15.74 -5.23 -3.69
N VAL A 503 -15.03 -4.11 -3.82
CA VAL A 503 -13.81 -4.01 -4.62
C VAL A 503 -12.69 -3.28 -3.85
N ASP A 504 -11.49 -3.86 -3.81
CA ASP A 504 -10.25 -3.19 -3.31
C ASP A 504 -9.17 -3.17 -4.41
N PRO A 505 -9.37 -2.41 -5.51
CA PRO A 505 -8.49 -2.44 -6.66
C PRO A 505 -7.09 -1.83 -6.38
N PRO A 506 -6.06 -2.30 -7.11
CA PRO A 506 -4.74 -1.66 -7.07
C PRO A 506 -4.82 -0.19 -7.51
N ARG A 507 -3.77 0.60 -7.21
CA ARG A 507 -3.65 2.07 -7.48
C ARG A 507 -4.01 2.58 -8.89
N LYS A 508 -4.25 1.71 -9.88
CA LYS A 508 -4.83 2.03 -11.21
C LYS A 508 -6.36 2.19 -11.20
N GLY A 509 -7.04 1.86 -10.10
CA GLY A 509 -8.50 1.65 -10.01
C GLY A 509 -8.93 0.31 -10.61
N CYS A 510 -10.24 0.10 -10.71
CA CYS A 510 -10.80 -1.08 -11.36
C CYS A 510 -10.33 -1.19 -12.82
N ASP A 511 -10.40 -2.40 -13.39
CA ASP A 511 -10.39 -2.51 -14.85
C ASP A 511 -11.75 -2.05 -15.42
N PRO A 512 -11.81 -1.31 -16.55
CA PRO A 512 -13.07 -0.88 -17.13
C PRO A 512 -14.07 -2.02 -17.35
N ARG A 513 -13.59 -3.20 -17.77
CA ARG A 513 -14.42 -4.40 -17.95
C ARG A 513 -15.09 -4.87 -16.65
N LEU A 514 -14.46 -4.66 -15.49
CA LEU A 514 -15.08 -4.97 -14.20
C LEU A 514 -16.18 -3.96 -13.87
N LEU A 515 -15.99 -2.66 -14.18
CA LEU A 515 -17.04 -1.65 -14.01
C LEU A 515 -18.24 -1.97 -14.89
N ASP A 516 -18.01 -2.28 -16.18
CA ASP A 516 -19.06 -2.76 -17.10
C ASP A 516 -19.80 -3.98 -16.51
N THR A 517 -19.06 -4.95 -15.96
CA THR A 517 -19.62 -6.16 -15.33
C THR A 517 -20.53 -5.82 -14.13
N ILE A 518 -20.11 -4.89 -13.27
CA ILE A 518 -20.91 -4.42 -12.11
C ILE A 518 -22.19 -3.72 -12.58
N LEU A 519 -22.11 -2.91 -13.64
CA LEU A 519 -23.26 -2.24 -14.25
C LEU A 519 -24.23 -3.23 -14.92
N GLU A 520 -23.73 -4.33 -15.49
CA GLU A 520 -24.60 -5.36 -16.05
C GLU A 520 -25.13 -6.37 -14.99
N MET A 521 -24.44 -6.59 -13.87
CA MET A 521 -24.91 -7.46 -12.78
C MET A 521 -25.97 -6.78 -11.92
N LYS A 522 -25.91 -5.45 -11.80
CA LYS A 522 -26.85 -4.62 -11.05
C LYS A 522 -27.14 -5.09 -9.58
N PRO A 523 -26.13 -5.44 -8.76
CA PRO A 523 -26.31 -5.64 -7.30
C PRO A 523 -27.04 -4.46 -6.65
N GLU A 524 -27.61 -4.66 -5.46
CA GLU A 524 -28.25 -3.56 -4.71
C GLU A 524 -27.22 -2.54 -4.21
N ARG A 525 -26.01 -2.98 -3.86
CA ARG A 525 -24.93 -2.13 -3.33
C ARG A 525 -23.57 -2.47 -3.96
N VAL A 526 -22.74 -1.45 -4.06
CA VAL A 526 -21.31 -1.60 -4.35
C VAL A 526 -20.51 -0.88 -3.27
N VAL A 527 -19.50 -1.54 -2.71
CA VAL A 527 -18.59 -0.95 -1.72
C VAL A 527 -17.20 -0.86 -2.34
N TYR A 528 -16.73 0.36 -2.58
CA TYR A 528 -15.42 0.60 -3.20
C TYR A 528 -14.42 1.02 -2.11
N VAL A 529 -13.45 0.14 -1.82
CA VAL A 529 -12.26 0.45 -1.02
C VAL A 529 -11.16 0.98 -1.95
N SER A 530 -10.47 2.05 -1.58
CA SER A 530 -9.44 2.63 -2.45
C SER A 530 -8.28 3.26 -1.71
N CYS A 531 -7.06 2.96 -2.15
CA CYS A 531 -5.83 3.65 -1.75
C CYS A 531 -5.43 4.82 -2.69
N ASN A 532 -6.33 5.28 -3.56
CA ASN A 532 -6.07 6.39 -4.50
C ASN A 532 -7.35 7.20 -4.84
N PRO A 533 -7.57 8.38 -4.21
CA PRO A 533 -8.73 9.22 -4.46
C PRO A 533 -8.95 9.63 -5.93
N SER A 534 -7.88 9.73 -6.73
CA SER A 534 -7.99 10.12 -8.14
C SER A 534 -8.58 9.03 -9.03
N THR A 535 -8.31 7.75 -8.74
CA THR A 535 -8.92 6.63 -9.47
C THR A 535 -10.27 6.23 -8.88
N LEU A 536 -10.47 6.39 -7.57
CA LEU A 536 -11.79 6.31 -6.94
C LEU A 536 -12.76 7.28 -7.63
N ALA A 537 -12.44 8.57 -7.70
CA ALA A 537 -13.30 9.58 -8.32
C ALA A 537 -13.61 9.31 -9.81
N ARG A 538 -12.67 8.70 -10.55
CA ARG A 538 -12.89 8.25 -11.93
C ARG A 538 -13.92 7.11 -11.99
N ASP A 539 -13.75 6.10 -11.15
CA ASP A 539 -14.55 4.87 -11.22
C ASP A 539 -15.95 5.06 -10.64
N LEU A 540 -16.08 5.84 -9.56
CA LEU A 540 -17.38 6.27 -9.03
C LEU A 540 -18.22 6.96 -10.11
N ARG A 541 -17.61 7.84 -10.92
CA ARG A 541 -18.33 8.50 -12.03
C ARG A 541 -18.86 7.52 -13.07
N VAL A 542 -18.07 6.51 -13.43
CA VAL A 542 -18.51 5.45 -14.37
C VAL A 542 -19.67 4.65 -13.78
N LEU A 543 -19.66 4.39 -12.47
CA LEU A 543 -20.75 3.68 -11.81
C LEU A 543 -22.03 4.54 -11.73
N GLU A 544 -21.93 5.84 -11.46
CA GLU A 544 -23.09 6.75 -11.46
C GLU A 544 -23.68 6.95 -12.86
N ASP A 545 -22.85 7.10 -13.90
CA ASP A 545 -23.29 7.11 -15.31
C ASP A 545 -24.03 5.82 -15.71
N GLY A 546 -23.82 4.72 -14.97
CA GLY A 546 -24.49 3.42 -15.16
C GLY A 546 -25.70 3.15 -14.26
N GLY A 547 -26.19 4.14 -13.49
CA GLY A 547 -27.40 4.00 -12.67
C GLY A 547 -27.16 3.61 -11.21
N TYR A 548 -25.99 3.92 -10.66
CA TYR A 548 -25.77 3.95 -9.20
C TYR A 548 -25.79 5.40 -8.69
N HIS A 549 -25.83 5.56 -7.37
CA HIS A 549 -25.59 6.82 -6.68
C HIS A 549 -24.61 6.57 -5.52
N THR A 550 -23.52 7.35 -5.44
CA THR A 550 -22.59 7.31 -4.29
C THR A 550 -23.20 8.08 -3.13
N VAL A 551 -23.58 7.38 -2.06
CA VAL A 551 -24.25 8.00 -0.91
C VAL A 551 -23.25 8.66 0.02
N GLU A 552 -22.22 7.91 0.43
CA GLU A 552 -21.25 8.32 1.45
C GLU A 552 -19.84 7.82 1.13
N VAL A 553 -18.84 8.70 1.31
CA VAL A 553 -17.42 8.36 1.21
C VAL A 553 -16.74 8.69 2.54
N THR A 554 -16.13 7.67 3.17
CA THR A 554 -15.40 7.82 4.42
C THR A 554 -13.90 7.63 4.17
N PRO A 555 -13.08 8.68 4.31
CA PRO A 555 -11.63 8.54 4.28
C PRO A 555 -11.14 7.87 5.57
N VAL A 556 -10.09 7.06 5.48
CA VAL A 556 -9.44 6.39 6.61
C VAL A 556 -7.93 6.67 6.55
N ASP A 557 -7.36 7.15 7.66
CA ASP A 557 -5.93 7.39 7.75
C ASP A 557 -5.18 6.08 8.09
N MET A 558 -5.05 5.21 7.09
CA MET A 558 -4.25 3.98 7.19
C MET A 558 -2.74 4.26 7.37
N PHE A 559 -2.28 5.48 7.10
CA PHE A 559 -0.85 5.82 7.12
C PHE A 559 -0.59 7.23 7.70
N PRO A 560 -0.74 7.41 9.03
CA PRO A 560 -0.40 8.66 9.70
C PRO A 560 1.00 9.16 9.35
N HIS A 561 1.16 10.48 9.30
CA HIS A 561 2.39 11.20 8.92
C HIS A 561 2.84 11.05 7.47
N THR A 562 2.06 10.34 6.64
CA THR A 562 2.24 10.23 5.19
C THR A 562 1.10 10.87 4.42
N VAL A 563 1.34 11.19 3.15
CA VAL A 563 0.32 11.74 2.23
C VAL A 563 -0.76 10.73 1.80
N HIS A 564 -0.60 9.45 2.14
CA HIS A 564 -1.57 8.44 1.74
C HIS A 564 -2.84 8.50 2.60
N VAL A 565 -3.98 8.34 1.93
CA VAL A 565 -5.31 8.20 2.50
C VAL A 565 -5.94 6.99 1.81
N GLU A 566 -6.58 6.11 2.59
CA GLU A 566 -7.48 5.09 2.02
C GLU A 566 -8.91 5.61 2.19
N SER A 567 -9.87 5.07 1.44
CA SER A 567 -11.26 5.54 1.48
C SER A 567 -12.21 4.41 1.13
N VAL A 568 -13.32 4.32 1.88
CA VAL A 568 -14.44 3.44 1.57
C VAL A 568 -15.55 4.31 0.98
N ALA A 569 -16.18 3.89 -0.11
CA ALA A 569 -17.34 4.53 -0.72
C ALA A 569 -18.51 3.56 -0.79
N MET A 570 -19.70 3.99 -0.37
CA MET A 570 -20.96 3.26 -0.52
C MET A 570 -21.71 3.78 -1.74
N LEU A 571 -21.97 2.89 -2.71
CA LEU A 571 -22.89 3.15 -3.80
C LEU A 571 -24.13 2.28 -3.65
N VAL A 572 -25.29 2.87 -3.88
CA VAL A 572 -26.57 2.15 -3.99
C VAL A 572 -27.05 2.17 -5.43
N ARG A 573 -27.67 1.09 -5.88
CA ARG A 573 -28.31 1.05 -7.20
C ARG A 573 -29.58 1.92 -7.18
N ILE A 574 -29.71 2.82 -8.15
CA ILE A 574 -30.95 3.58 -8.36
C ILE A 574 -32.05 2.61 -8.82
N LYS A 575 -33.23 2.71 -8.20
CA LYS A 575 -34.39 1.89 -8.55
C LYS A 575 -35.28 2.68 -9.52
N GLU A 576 -35.48 2.09 -10.70
CA GLU A 576 -36.38 2.55 -11.79
C GLU A 576 -37.86 2.41 -11.39
#